data_AF-A0A3C0NUD3-F1
#
_entry.id   AF-A0A3C0NUD3-F1
#
_cell.length_a   1.000
_cell.length_b   1.000
_cell.length_c   1.000
_cell.angle_alpha   90.00
_cell.angle_beta   90.00
_cell.angle_gamma   90.00
#
_symmetry.space_group_name_H-M   'P 1'
#
loop_
_entity.id
_entity.type
_entity.pdbx_description
1 polymer ?
#
loop_
_entity_poly.entity_id
_entity_poly.type
_entity_poly.pdbx_seq_one_letter_code
_entity_poly.pdbx_strand_id
1 'polypeptide(L)' 'KVAAMIKDHGYPMVLNVVIHRYNIGHMKEILEMAEALGADYIELANTQYYG' A
#
# COMPACT_ATOMS: atom_id res chain seq x y z
N LYS A 1 -3.15 -10.61 -9.04
CA LYS A 1 -2.96 -10.73 -10.52
C LYS A 1 -2.38 -9.46 -11.14
N VAL A 2 -2.88 -8.26 -10.81
CA VAL A 2 -2.36 -7.00 -11.36
C VAL A 2 -0.93 -6.68 -10.88
N ALA A 3 -0.62 -6.85 -9.59
CA ALA A 3 0.73 -6.63 -9.05
C ALA A 3 1.82 -7.46 -9.75
N ALA A 4 1.57 -8.76 -9.94
CA ALA A 4 2.47 -9.65 -10.68
C ALA A 4 2.68 -9.20 -12.14
N MET A 5 1.63 -8.68 -12.81
CA MET A 5 1.72 -8.16 -14.17
C MET A 5 2.57 -6.89 -14.26
N ILE A 6 2.49 -5.99 -13.27
CA ILE A 6 3.30 -4.75 -13.22
C ILE A 6 4.79 -5.10 -13.12
N LYS A 7 5.15 -6.06 -12.26
CA LYS A 7 6.53 -6.53 -12.10
C LYS A 7 7.05 -7.24 -13.36
N ASP A 8 6.23 -8.06 -14.01
CA ASP A 8 6.60 -8.77 -15.25
C ASP A 8 6.98 -7.83 -16.40
N HIS A 9 6.41 -6.62 -16.41
CA HIS A 9 6.74 -5.59 -17.41
C HIS A 9 7.86 -4.64 -16.95
N GLY A 10 8.49 -4.91 -15.80
CA GLY A 10 9.61 -4.13 -15.27
C GLY A 10 9.24 -2.77 -14.69
N TYR A 11 7.95 -2.51 -14.44
CA TYR A 11 7.51 -1.24 -13.87
C TYR A 11 7.62 -1.27 -12.33
N PRO A 12 8.04 -0.16 -11.70
CA PRO A 12 8.02 -0.05 -10.25
C PRO A 12 6.57 -0.09 -9.75
N MET A 13 6.32 -0.90 -8.73
CA MET A 13 5.02 -1.00 -8.09
C MET A 13 4.97 -0.07 -6.88
N VAL A 14 4.05 0.89 -6.89
CA VAL A 14 3.78 1.79 -5.75
C VAL A 14 2.44 1.41 -5.12
N LEU A 15 2.44 1.14 -3.81
CA LEU A 15 1.22 0.88 -3.04
C LEU A 15 0.81 2.16 -2.29
N ASN A 16 -0.36 2.68 -2.64
CA ASN A 16 -0.97 3.82 -1.95
C ASN A 16 -1.98 3.34 -0.91
N VAL A 17 -1.80 3.74 0.34
CA VAL A 17 -2.69 3.38 1.45
C VAL A 17 -3.17 4.62 2.16
N VAL A 18 -4.49 4.79 2.20
CA VAL A 18 -5.13 5.86 2.94
C VAL A 18 -5.37 5.41 4.38
N ILE A 19 -4.78 6.12 5.35
CA ILE A 19 -4.79 5.80 6.77
C ILE A 19 -5.91 6.55 7.49
N HIS A 20 -6.70 5.81 8.27
CA HIS A 20 -7.78 6.32 9.10
C HIS A 20 -7.87 5.55 10.43
N ARG A 21 -8.73 6.04 11.34
CA ARG A 21 -8.85 5.55 12.73
C ARG A 21 -9.07 4.04 12.90
N TYR A 22 -9.56 3.34 11.87
CA TYR A 22 -9.87 1.91 11.93
C TYR A 22 -8.80 1.01 11.32
N ASN A 23 -7.85 1.56 10.54
CA ASN A 23 -6.79 0.76 9.93
C ASN A 23 -5.40 1.08 10.47
N ILE A 24 -5.22 2.20 11.19
CA ILE A 24 -3.90 2.60 11.72
C ILE A 24 -3.30 1.57 12.69
N GLY A 25 -4.13 0.82 13.42
CA GLY A 25 -3.68 -0.28 14.28
C GLY A 25 -3.20 -1.52 13.52
N HIS A 26 -3.53 -1.64 12.22
CA HIS A 26 -3.20 -2.77 11.36
C HIS A 26 -2.01 -2.47 10.44
N MET A 27 -1.13 -1.55 10.85
CA MET A 27 0.00 -1.11 10.03
C MET A 27 0.95 -2.26 9.68
N LYS A 28 1.11 -3.23 10.59
CA LYS A 28 1.98 -4.40 10.37
C LYS A 28 1.45 -5.25 9.22
N GLU A 29 0.16 -5.56 9.22
CA GLU A 29 -0.50 -6.35 8.19
C GLU A 29 -0.51 -5.63 6.84
N ILE A 30 -0.63 -4.29 6.84
CA ILE A 30 -0.52 -3.47 5.62
C ILE A 30 0.88 -3.57 5.02
N LEU A 31 1.93 -3.53 5.84
CA LEU A 31 3.31 -3.67 5.37
C LEU A 31 3.60 -5.10 4.87
N GLU A 32 3.13 -6.12 5.57
CA GLU A 32 3.26 -7.52 5.14
C GLU A 32 2.55 -7.76 3.80
N MET A 33 1.38 -7.15 3.61
CA MET A 33 0.67 -7.20 2.33
C MET A 33 1.48 -6.50 1.23
N ALA A 34 2.11 -5.35 1.51
CA ALA A 34 2.92 -4.64 0.53
C ALA A 34 4.15 -5.46 0.09
N GLU A 35 4.81 -6.12 1.03
CA GLU A 35 5.91 -7.04 0.76
C GLU A 35 5.45 -8.23 -0.09
N ALA A 36 4.33 -8.87 0.29
CA ALA A 36 3.76 -10.00 -0.45
C ALA A 36 3.34 -9.63 -1.89
N LEU A 37 2.98 -8.36 -2.11
CA LEU A 37 2.66 -7.84 -3.43
C LEU A 37 3.92 -7.42 -4.23
N GLY A 38 5.08 -7.35 -3.60
CA GLY A 38 6.33 -6.91 -4.23
C GLY A 38 6.39 -5.41 -4.51
N ALA A 39 5.75 -4.60 -3.67
CA ALA A 39 5.76 -3.15 -3.77
C ALA A 39 7.19 -2.60 -3.57
N ASP A 40 7.61 -1.72 -4.47
CA ASP A 40 8.90 -1.04 -4.39
C ASP A 40 8.81 0.21 -3.49
N TYR A 41 7.62 0.82 -3.43
CA TYR A 41 7.33 1.98 -2.59
C TYR A 41 5.94 1.86 -1.95
N ILE A 42 5.81 2.41 -0.74
CA ILE A 42 4.54 2.50 -0.01
C ILE A 42 4.31 3.95 0.37
N GLU A 43 3.15 4.48 0.00
CA GLU A 43 2.72 5.85 0.29
C GLU A 43 1.57 5.81 1.29
N LEU A 44 1.76 6.40 2.48
CA LEU A 44 0.77 6.45 3.55
C LEU A 44 0.14 7.85 3.60
N ALA A 45 -1.13 7.95 3.22
CA ALA A 45 -1.87 9.20 3.19
C ALA A 45 -2.89 9.25 4.34
N ASN A 46 -2.73 10.14 5.31
CA ASN A 46 -3.72 10.29 6.38
C ASN A 46 -5.03 10.89 5.84
N THR A 47 -6.18 10.30 6.21
CA THR A 47 -7.48 10.95 6.02
C THR A 47 -7.59 12.13 6.96
N GLN A 48 -7.32 13.34 6.48
CA GLN A 48 -7.72 14.57 7.16
C GLN A 48 -9.11 14.95 6.69
N TYR A 49 -10.12 14.35 7.32
CA TYR A 49 -11.49 14.82 7.16
C TYR A 49 -11.67 16.06 8.04
N TYR A 50 -11.43 17.23 7.46
CA TYR A 50 -12.04 18.45 8.00
C TYR A 50 -13.52 18.32 7.66
N GLY A 51 -14.33 17.98 8.68
CA GLY A 51 -15.78 17.86 8.53
C GLY A 51 -16.41 19.13 7.97
#